data_AF-W7B9U3-F1
#
_entry.id   AF-W7B9U3-F1
#
_cell.length_a   1.000
_cell.length_b   1.000
_cell.length_c   1.000
_cell.angle_alpha   90.00
_cell.angle_beta   90.00
_cell.angle_gamma   90.00
#
_symmetry.space_group_name_H-M   'P 1'
#
loop_
_entity.id
_entity.type
_entity.pdbx_description
1 polymer ?
#
loop_
_entity_poly.entity_id
_entity_poly.type
_entity_poly.pdbx_seq_one_letter_code
_entity_poly.pdbx_strand_id
1 'polypeptide(L)'
;MIDILSPSGQFIAKGYYGKQNKGLGWIFSAKREAKLDGSFFQHIISQALTLRKSLFSDELTTAFRLFNGEGDGLGGVTVDYYDGFLLVQWYSLGIYRYKKDFLKTWFSFPFVKGIYEKKTFRDF
;
A
#
# COMPACT_ATOMS: atom_id res chain seq x y z
N MET A 1 5.70 12.04 6.85
CA MET A 1 4.89 11.38 7.91
C MET A 1 4.38 12.45 8.86
N ILE A 2 3.26 12.21 9.51
CA ILE A 2 2.60 13.11 10.45
C ILE A 2 2.13 12.34 11.68
N ASP A 3 2.11 13.00 12.84
CA ASP A 3 1.46 12.50 14.05
C ASP A 3 0.07 13.15 14.14
N ILE A 4 -0.95 12.33 14.38
CA ILE A 4 -2.31 12.79 14.64
C ILE A 4 -2.46 12.88 16.15
N LEU A 5 -2.77 14.08 16.64
CA LEU A 5 -2.93 14.38 18.05
C LEU A 5 -4.38 14.76 18.37
N SER A 6 -4.82 14.48 19.59
CA SER A 6 -6.06 15.03 20.15
C SER A 6 -5.93 16.55 20.37
N PRO A 7 -7.04 17.25 20.63
CA PRO A 7 -7.00 18.66 21.04
C PRO A 7 -6.16 18.91 22.31
N SER A 8 -6.03 17.91 23.18
CA SER A 8 -5.19 17.95 24.39
C SER A 8 -3.70 17.62 24.14
N GLY A 9 -3.30 17.38 22.88
CA GLY A 9 -1.93 17.04 22.50
C GLY A 9 -1.56 15.56 22.68
N GLN A 10 -2.51 14.70 23.03
CA GLN A 10 -2.27 13.26 23.16
C GLN A 10 -2.16 12.61 21.79
N PHE A 11 -1.19 11.71 21.59
CA PHE A 11 -1.07 10.97 20.33
C PHE A 11 -2.19 9.97 20.13
N ILE A 12 -2.74 9.96 18.92
CA ILE A 12 -3.81 9.07 18.48
C ILE A 12 -3.26 8.06 17.47
N ALA A 13 -2.57 8.53 16.44
CA ALA A 13 -2.13 7.69 15.34
C ALA A 13 -0.98 8.28 14.53
N LYS A 14 -0.30 7.41 13.78
CA LYS A 14 0.70 7.76 12.78
C LYS A 14 0.08 7.73 11.39
N GLY A 15 0.35 8.77 10.62
CA GLY A 15 -0.11 8.88 9.24
C GLY A 15 0.93 9.48 8.30
N TYR A 16 0.51 9.68 7.06
CA TYR A 16 1.24 10.49 6.10
C TYR A 16 0.28 11.41 5.37
N TYR A 17 0.78 12.60 5.03
CA TYR A 17 0.06 13.54 4.18
C TYR A 17 0.11 13.04 2.73
N GLY A 18 -1.05 13.00 2.10
CA GLY A 18 -1.25 12.50 0.75
C GLY A 18 -2.61 12.94 0.25
N LYS A 19 -2.70 14.22 -0.16
CA LYS A 19 -3.96 14.81 -0.61
C LYS A 19 -4.54 13.98 -1.76
N GLN A 20 -5.73 13.45 -1.52
CA GLN A 20 -6.45 12.61 -2.47
C GLN A 20 -7.93 12.97 -2.36
N ASN A 21 -8.50 13.54 -3.41
CA ASN A 21 -9.84 14.11 -3.38
C ASN A 21 -10.02 15.08 -2.19
N LYS A 22 -10.96 14.80 -1.29
CA LYS A 22 -11.21 15.57 -0.06
C LYS A 22 -10.35 15.10 1.13
N GLY A 23 -9.65 13.98 1.02
CA GLY A 23 -8.78 13.44 2.07
C GLY A 23 -7.42 14.13 2.10
N LEU A 24 -6.90 14.38 3.30
CA LEU A 24 -5.58 15.00 3.52
C LEU A 24 -4.45 13.98 3.60
N GLY A 25 -4.78 12.71 3.86
CA GLY A 25 -3.81 11.65 4.04
C GLY A 25 -4.45 10.42 4.65
N TRP A 26 -3.60 9.49 5.07
CA TRP A 26 -4.02 8.19 5.59
C TRP A 26 -3.29 7.88 6.90
N ILE A 27 -4.01 7.22 7.81
CA ILE A 27 -3.45 6.60 9.00
C ILE A 27 -2.94 5.20 8.61
N PHE A 28 -1.77 4.82 9.12
CA PHE A 28 -1.20 3.49 8.87
C PHE A 28 -0.75 2.76 10.15
N SER A 29 -0.76 3.44 11.31
CA SER A 29 -0.41 2.79 12.57
C SER A 29 -0.99 3.52 13.79
N ALA A 30 -1.29 2.76 14.85
CA ALA A 30 -1.55 3.29 16.19
C ALA A 30 -0.28 3.44 17.03
N LYS A 31 0.90 3.13 16.48
CA LYS A 31 2.21 3.24 17.15
C LYS A 31 2.94 4.49 16.67
N ARG A 32 3.47 5.29 17.58
CA ARG A 32 4.09 6.60 17.28
C ARG A 32 5.40 6.46 16.51
N GLU A 33 6.14 5.41 16.81
CA GLU A 33 7.45 5.05 16.26
C GLU A 33 7.37 4.35 14.90
N ALA A 34 6.16 4.01 14.43
CA ALA A 34 5.98 3.32 13.16
C ALA A 34 6.53 4.14 11.98
N LYS A 35 7.17 3.42 11.05
CA LYS A 35 7.76 3.97 9.83
C LYS A 35 7.23 3.21 8.62
N LEU A 36 7.09 3.92 7.51
CA LEU A 36 6.84 3.31 6.20
C LEU A 36 8.18 2.89 5.60
N ASP A 37 8.69 1.74 6.03
CA ASP A 37 9.92 1.13 5.55
C ASP A 37 9.70 -0.29 5.01
N GLY A 38 10.76 -0.94 4.54
CA GLY A 38 10.67 -2.29 3.97
C GLY A 38 10.07 -3.33 4.94
N SER A 39 10.28 -3.21 6.26
CA SER A 39 9.72 -4.14 7.23
C SER A 39 8.20 -3.98 7.35
N PHE A 40 7.72 -2.73 7.35
CA PHE A 40 6.31 -2.41 7.34
C PHE A 40 5.64 -2.90 6.04
N PHE A 41 6.25 -2.65 4.88
CA PHE A 41 5.71 -3.11 3.60
C PHE A 41 5.66 -4.63 3.52
N GLN A 42 6.71 -5.33 3.95
CA GLN A 42 6.73 -6.79 4.00
C GLN A 42 5.56 -7.34 4.83
N HIS A 43 5.31 -6.73 6.00
CA HIS A 43 4.26 -7.16 6.91
C HIS A 43 2.86 -7.02 6.32
N ILE A 44 2.52 -5.84 5.78
CA ILE A 44 1.17 -5.61 5.20
C ILE A 44 0.97 -6.42 3.92
N ILE A 45 1.99 -6.55 3.07
CA ILE A 45 1.91 -7.32 1.82
C ILE A 45 1.71 -8.81 2.15
N SER A 46 2.46 -9.35 3.10
CA SER A 46 2.32 -10.77 3.50
C SER A 46 0.92 -11.07 4.06
N GLN A 47 0.32 -10.14 4.80
CA GLN A 47 -1.07 -10.27 5.25
C GLN A 47 -2.05 -10.24 4.09
N ALA A 48 -1.92 -9.28 3.17
CA ALA A 48 -2.77 -9.18 1.99
C ALA A 48 -2.70 -10.45 1.12
N LEU A 49 -1.51 -11.03 0.95
CA LEU A 49 -1.29 -12.31 0.28
C LEU A 49 -1.99 -13.47 1.00
N THR A 50 -1.87 -13.52 2.33
CA THR A 50 -2.49 -14.58 3.15
C THR A 50 -4.01 -14.58 3.00
N LEU A 51 -4.62 -13.39 3.03
CA LEU A 51 -6.07 -13.22 2.83
C LEU A 51 -6.56 -13.67 1.45
N ARG A 52 -5.66 -13.75 0.46
CA ARG A 52 -5.98 -14.06 -0.94
C ARG A 52 -5.42 -15.41 -1.39
N LYS A 53 -4.94 -16.24 -0.46
CA LYS A 53 -4.36 -17.56 -0.74
C LYS A 53 -5.29 -18.45 -1.58
N SER A 54 -6.60 -18.39 -1.35
CA SER A 54 -7.59 -19.15 -2.12
C SER A 54 -7.63 -18.73 -3.59
N LEU A 55 -7.52 -17.44 -3.88
CA LEU A 55 -7.51 -16.91 -5.26
C LEU A 55 -6.27 -17.35 -6.04
N PHE A 56 -5.11 -17.44 -5.38
CA PHE A 56 -3.90 -18.00 -5.99
C PHE A 56 -3.99 -19.50 -6.27
N SER A 57 -4.88 -20.21 -5.57
CA SER A 57 -5.04 -21.66 -5.71
C SER A 57 -6.15 -22.04 -6.68
N ASP A 58 -6.86 -21.06 -7.23
CA ASP A 58 -7.96 -21.25 -8.17
C ASP A 58 -7.46 -21.12 -9.62
N GLU A 59 -7.41 -22.23 -10.34
CA GLU A 59 -6.95 -22.30 -11.72
C GLU A 59 -7.85 -21.51 -12.71
N LEU A 60 -9.09 -21.20 -12.32
CA LEU A 60 -10.01 -20.41 -13.14
C LEU A 60 -9.84 -18.89 -12.93
N THR A 61 -9.06 -18.49 -11.92
CA THR A 61 -8.87 -17.09 -11.54
C THR A 61 -7.41 -16.66 -11.73
N THR A 62 -7.15 -15.95 -12.83
CA THR A 62 -5.79 -15.47 -13.16
C THR A 62 -5.59 -13.98 -12.93
N ALA A 63 -6.67 -13.24 -12.63
CA ALA A 63 -6.62 -11.81 -12.38
C ALA A 63 -7.53 -11.39 -11.22
N PHE A 64 -7.00 -10.64 -10.26
CA PHE A 64 -7.73 -10.17 -9.08
C PHE A 64 -6.99 -9.04 -8.37
N ARG A 65 -7.69 -8.32 -7.48
CA ARG A 65 -7.05 -7.32 -6.63
C ARG A 65 -6.25 -7.98 -5.51
N LEU A 66 -4.95 -7.73 -5.50
CA LEU A 66 -4.00 -8.27 -4.54
C LEU A 66 -3.82 -7.40 -3.29
N PHE A 67 -3.94 -6.09 -3.45
CA PHE A 67 -3.82 -5.11 -2.38
C PHE A 67 -4.79 -3.94 -2.64
N ASN A 68 -5.63 -3.62 -1.66
CA ASN A 68 -6.76 -2.70 -1.77
C ASN A 68 -6.66 -1.54 -0.77
N GLY A 69 -5.51 -0.85 -0.79
CA GLY A 69 -5.34 0.39 -0.05
C GLY A 69 -5.47 0.22 1.46
N GLU A 70 -6.27 1.08 2.06
CA GLU A 70 -6.56 1.12 3.48
C GLU A 70 -7.19 -0.18 3.98
N GLY A 71 -7.89 -0.93 3.13
CA GLY A 71 -8.44 -2.24 3.47
C GLY A 71 -7.37 -3.30 3.76
N ASP A 72 -6.15 -3.10 3.25
CA ASP A 72 -4.98 -3.95 3.49
C ASP A 72 -3.88 -3.22 4.30
N GLY A 73 -4.25 -2.14 4.99
CA GLY A 73 -3.38 -1.46 5.96
C GLY A 73 -2.54 -0.30 5.43
N LEU A 74 -2.68 0.09 4.16
CA LEU A 74 -1.96 1.25 3.60
C LEU A 74 -2.76 1.95 2.50
N GLY A 75 -3.32 3.12 2.82
CA GLY A 75 -4.11 3.89 1.89
C GLY A 75 -3.37 4.41 0.65
N GLY A 76 -4.12 4.88 -0.34
CA GLY A 76 -3.57 5.58 -1.50
C GLY A 76 -2.72 4.75 -2.46
N VAL A 77 -2.63 3.42 -2.28
CA VAL A 77 -2.00 2.49 -3.23
C VAL A 77 -2.86 1.24 -3.42
N THR A 78 -3.00 0.77 -4.64
CA THR A 78 -3.57 -0.55 -4.93
C THR A 78 -2.62 -1.38 -5.77
N VAL A 79 -2.77 -2.70 -5.68
CA VAL A 79 -2.02 -3.66 -6.50
C VAL A 79 -3.02 -4.67 -7.04
N ASP A 80 -3.12 -4.73 -8.36
CA ASP A 80 -3.90 -5.73 -9.07
C ASP A 80 -2.93 -6.78 -9.65
N TYR A 81 -3.29 -8.05 -9.56
CA TYR A 81 -2.53 -9.19 -10.09
C TYR A 81 -3.15 -9.65 -11.41
N TYR A 82 -2.29 -9.92 -12.41
CA TYR A 82 -2.63 -10.43 -13.73
C TYR A 82 -1.60 -11.49 -14.14
N ASP A 83 -1.83 -12.76 -13.79
CA ASP A 83 -1.00 -13.93 -14.13
C ASP A 83 0.53 -13.70 -13.99
N GLY A 84 0.93 -13.18 -12.85
CA GLY A 84 2.33 -12.90 -12.51
C GLY A 84 2.78 -11.47 -12.82
N PHE A 85 1.98 -10.67 -13.51
CA PHE A 85 2.23 -9.24 -13.67
C PHE A 85 1.41 -8.45 -12.64
N LEU A 86 2.05 -7.47 -11.99
CA LEU A 86 1.37 -6.58 -11.05
C LEU A 86 1.09 -5.23 -11.70
N LEU A 87 -0.11 -4.70 -11.51
CA LEU A 87 -0.44 -3.30 -11.78
C LEU A 87 -0.53 -2.54 -10.47
N VAL A 88 0.44 -1.65 -10.21
CA VAL A 88 0.45 -0.78 -9.04
C VAL A 88 -0.16 0.57 -9.38
N GLN A 89 -1.22 0.97 -8.69
CA GLN A 89 -1.84 2.29 -8.88
C GLN A 89 -1.54 3.19 -7.68
N TRP A 90 -1.00 4.37 -7.96
CA TRP A 90 -0.64 5.38 -6.97
C TRP A 90 -1.63 6.52 -7.00
N TYR A 91 -2.26 6.82 -5.85
CA TYR A 91 -3.33 7.81 -5.77
C TYR A 91 -2.92 9.16 -5.17
N SER A 92 -1.71 9.27 -4.60
CA SER A 92 -1.20 10.55 -4.12
C SER A 92 0.32 10.63 -4.20
N LEU A 93 0.84 11.86 -4.30
CA LEU A 93 2.28 12.13 -4.21
C LEU A 93 2.86 11.69 -2.85
N GLY A 94 2.05 11.69 -1.79
CA GLY A 94 2.47 11.29 -0.44
C GLY A 94 2.98 9.86 -0.39
N ILE A 95 2.19 8.91 -0.91
CA ILE A 95 2.59 7.50 -0.93
C ILE A 95 3.60 7.20 -2.04
N TYR A 96 3.54 7.92 -3.16
CA TYR A 96 4.47 7.73 -4.28
C TYR A 96 5.93 7.95 -3.89
N ARG A 97 6.20 8.78 -2.86
CA ARG A 97 7.57 8.96 -2.30
C ARG A 97 8.18 7.66 -1.77
N TYR A 98 7.35 6.69 -1.39
CA TYR A 98 7.76 5.37 -0.88
C TYR A 98 7.81 4.30 -1.96
N LYS A 99 7.61 4.67 -3.23
CA LYS A 99 7.57 3.75 -4.37
C LYS A 99 8.74 2.77 -4.38
N LYS A 100 9.97 3.26 -4.18
CA LYS A 100 11.18 2.42 -4.29
C LYS A 100 11.14 1.25 -3.31
N ASP A 101 10.82 1.50 -2.05
CA ASP A 101 10.81 0.49 -1.00
C ASP A 101 9.60 -0.45 -1.14
N PHE A 102 8.44 0.09 -1.52
CA PHE A 102 7.24 -0.71 -1.78
C PHE A 102 7.43 -1.67 -2.96
N LEU A 103 7.95 -1.18 -4.10
CA LEU A 103 8.22 -2.01 -5.27
C LEU A 103 9.33 -3.03 -5.02
N LYS A 104 10.40 -2.64 -4.32
CA LYS A 104 11.47 -3.58 -3.93
C LYS A 104 10.92 -4.76 -3.12
N THR A 105 9.93 -4.51 -2.26
CA THR A 105 9.27 -5.55 -1.47
C THR A 105 8.49 -6.51 -2.36
N TRP A 106 7.72 -6.02 -3.34
CA TRP A 106 7.02 -6.88 -4.31
C TRP A 106 7.97 -7.75 -5.15
N PHE A 107 9.10 -7.21 -5.59
CA PHE A 107 10.10 -7.99 -6.33
C PHE A 107 10.75 -9.11 -5.52
N SER A 108 10.58 -9.15 -4.18
CA SER A 108 11.06 -10.27 -3.37
C SER A 108 10.19 -11.53 -3.50
N PHE A 109 8.97 -11.42 -4.04
CA PHE A 109 8.06 -12.55 -4.17
C PHE A 109 8.26 -13.28 -5.52
N PRO A 110 8.46 -14.62 -5.51
CA PRO A 110 8.88 -15.37 -6.69
C PRO A 110 7.81 -15.45 -7.81
N PHE A 111 6.54 -15.22 -7.49
CA PHE A 111 5.46 -15.24 -8.48
C PHE A 111 5.43 -13.98 -9.37
N VAL A 112 6.19 -12.94 -9.03
CA VAL A 112 6.18 -11.65 -9.73
C VAL A 112 7.10 -11.72 -10.95
N LYS A 113 6.50 -11.79 -12.14
CA LYS A 113 7.16 -11.76 -13.46
C LYS A 113 7.50 -10.33 -13.90
N GLY A 114 6.69 -9.34 -13.48
CA GLY A 114 6.88 -7.94 -13.83
C GLY A 114 5.91 -7.01 -13.11
N ILE A 115 6.21 -5.71 -13.12
CA ILE A 115 5.37 -4.69 -12.48
C ILE A 115 5.18 -3.53 -13.45
N TYR A 116 3.92 -3.17 -13.70
CA TYR A 116 3.49 -1.93 -14.34
C TYR A 116 2.97 -0.97 -13.28
N GLU A 117 3.04 0.32 -13.55
CA GLU A 117 2.51 1.34 -12.65
C GLU A 117 1.61 2.35 -13.37
N LYS A 118 0.66 2.90 -12.61
CA LYS A 118 -0.20 4.00 -13.01
C LYS A 118 -0.19 5.07 -11.92
N LYS A 119 0.08 6.32 -12.31
CA LYS A 119 -0.15 7.48 -11.45
C LYS A 119 -1.54 8.03 -11.73
N THR A 120 -2.35 8.22 -10.68
CA THR A 120 -3.68 8.84 -10.80
C THR A 120 -3.75 10.20 -10.09
N PHE A 121 -2.60 10.82 -9.85
CA PHE A 121 -2.45 12.17 -9.33
C PHE A 121 -1.61 13.01 -10.31
N ARG A 122 -1.73 14.34 -10.23
CA ARG A 122 -0.95 15.26 -11.05
C ARG A 122 0.38 15.54 -10.36
N ASP A 123 1.47 15.47 -11.11
CA ASP A 123 2.76 16.04 -10.70
C ASP A 123 2.58 17.58 -10.79
N PHE A 124 2.79 18.28 -9.67
CA PHE A 124 2.64 19.75 -9.61
C PHE A 124 3.79 20.45 -10.32
#